data_AF-A0A7C8YMT5-F1
#
_entry.id   AF-A0A7C8YMT5-F1
#
_cell.length_a   1.000
_cell.length_b   1.000
_cell.length_c   1.000
_cell.angle_alpha   90.00
_cell.angle_beta   90.00
_cell.angle_gamma   90.00
#
_symmetry.space_group_name_H-M   'P 1'
#
loop_
_entity.id
_entity.type
_entity.pdbx_description
1 polymer ?
#
loop_
_entity_poly.entity_id
_entity_poly.type
_entity_poly.pdbx_seq_one_letter_code
_entity_poly.pdbx_strand_id
1 'polypeptide(L)'
;LMKWVWSLKTTTKTAITGRSMMKFESGYTVETVFDGSKLGVEPYSVEVLPDGELLILDSANSNLYRISSSLSLYSRPKLVAGSPEGYAGHVDGKHREARMNHPKGVAVDDRGNIYVADTMNMAIRKISDAGVTTIAGGKWSRGGGHVD
;
A
#
# COMPACT_ATOMS: atom_id res chain seq x y z
N LEU A 1 -20.52 38.88 -45.55
CA LEU A 1 -20.06 39.00 -44.14
C LEU A 1 -20.18 37.63 -43.49
N MET A 2 -19.06 36.93 -43.31
CA MET A 2 -19.00 35.53 -42.85
C MET A 2 -19.04 35.47 -41.32
N LYS A 3 -19.84 34.57 -40.71
CA LYS A 3 -19.70 34.21 -39.29
C LYS A 3 -19.58 32.69 -39.16
N TRP A 4 -18.42 32.29 -38.63
CA TRP A 4 -18.00 30.93 -38.35
C TRP A 4 -18.62 30.39 -37.04
N VAL A 5 -19.03 29.12 -37.06
CA VAL A 5 -19.40 28.35 -35.87
C VAL A 5 -18.19 27.53 -35.44
N TRP A 6 -17.81 27.61 -34.16
CA TRP A 6 -16.77 26.76 -33.59
C TRP A 6 -17.35 25.37 -33.31
N SER A 7 -16.79 24.34 -33.94
CA SER A 7 -17.00 22.94 -33.59
C SER A 7 -16.04 22.56 -32.46
N LEU A 8 -16.56 22.08 -31.33
CA LEU A 8 -15.73 21.45 -30.30
C LEU A 8 -15.16 20.15 -30.89
N LYS A 9 -13.84 20.10 -31.09
CA LYS A 9 -13.14 18.85 -31.34
C LYS A 9 -13.16 18.04 -30.06
N THR A 10 -14.02 17.03 -30.00
CA THR A 10 -13.91 15.95 -29.03
C THR A 10 -12.57 15.26 -29.25
N THR A 11 -11.66 15.38 -28.29
CA THR A 11 -10.41 14.61 -28.30
C THR A 11 -10.77 13.14 -28.13
N THR A 12 -10.69 12.38 -29.21
CA THR A 12 -10.86 10.94 -29.20
C THR A 12 -9.74 10.36 -28.32
N LYS A 13 -10.06 9.98 -27.08
CA LYS A 13 -9.16 9.13 -26.28
C LYS A 13 -9.13 7.80 -27.01
N THR A 14 -8.03 7.53 -27.71
CA THR A 14 -7.77 6.26 -28.39
C THR A 14 -8.02 5.14 -27.38
N ALA A 15 -9.13 4.42 -27.57
CA ALA A 15 -9.42 3.23 -26.79
C ALA A 15 -8.30 2.24 -27.11
N ILE A 16 -7.51 1.88 -26.11
CA ILE A 16 -6.54 0.79 -26.21
C ILE A 16 -7.37 -0.49 -26.32
N THR A 17 -7.67 -0.87 -27.57
CA THR A 17 -8.39 -2.09 -27.93
C THR A 17 -7.49 -3.28 -27.64
N GLY A 18 -7.60 -3.84 -26.44
CA GLY A 18 -6.82 -5.01 -26.02
C GLY A 18 -6.95 -5.37 -24.54
N ARG A 19 -7.53 -4.49 -23.71
CA ARG A 19 -7.72 -4.76 -22.28
C ARG A 19 -9.03 -5.52 -22.06
N SER A 20 -8.96 -6.73 -21.52
CA SER A 20 -10.14 -7.43 -20.96
C SER A 20 -10.52 -6.72 -19.66
N MET A 21 -11.33 -5.66 -19.78
CA MET A 21 -11.89 -4.93 -18.65
C MET A 21 -13.32 -5.39 -18.45
N MET A 22 -13.68 -5.75 -17.22
CA MET A 22 -15.07 -6.04 -16.89
C MET A 22 -15.80 -4.69 -16.79
N LYS A 23 -16.84 -4.51 -17.62
CA LYS A 23 -17.71 -3.34 -17.58
C LYS A 23 -18.96 -3.67 -16.78
N PHE A 24 -19.29 -2.84 -15.80
CA PHE A 24 -20.53 -2.94 -15.03
C PHE A 24 -21.61 -2.02 -15.63
N GLU A 25 -22.88 -2.29 -15.29
CA GLU A 25 -24.06 -1.64 -15.87
C GLU A 25 -24.06 -0.10 -15.75
N SER A 26 -23.30 0.46 -14.80
CA SER A 26 -23.17 1.89 -14.54
C SER A 26 -21.95 2.58 -15.20
N GLY A 27 -21.23 1.90 -16.10
CA GLY A 27 -20.14 2.51 -16.88
C GLY A 27 -18.77 2.54 -16.18
N TYR A 28 -18.63 1.92 -15.01
CA TYR A 28 -17.35 1.73 -14.36
C TYR A 28 -16.55 0.58 -15.02
N THR A 29 -15.25 0.81 -15.19
CA THR A 29 -14.28 -0.20 -15.60
C THR A 29 -13.64 -0.80 -14.37
N VAL A 30 -13.70 -2.13 -14.23
CA VAL A 30 -12.92 -2.86 -13.23
C VAL A 30 -11.72 -3.49 -13.90
N GLU A 31 -10.55 -3.28 -13.30
CA GLU A 31 -9.28 -3.87 -13.72
C GLU A 31 -8.59 -4.55 -12.54
N THR A 32 -7.88 -5.64 -12.83
CA THR A 32 -7.03 -6.31 -11.84
C THR A 32 -5.68 -5.59 -11.78
N VAL A 33 -5.36 -4.98 -10.65
CA VAL A 33 -4.08 -4.28 -10.44
C VAL A 33 -2.94 -5.24 -10.12
N PHE A 34 -3.22 -6.35 -9.43
CA PHE A 34 -2.27 -7.45 -9.24
C PHE A 34 -3.01 -8.72 -8.82
N ASP A 35 -2.36 -9.87 -8.97
CA ASP A 35 -2.87 -11.16 -8.55
C ASP A 35 -2.10 -11.62 -7.30
N GLY A 36 -2.68 -11.37 -6.12
CA GLY A 36 -2.07 -11.71 -4.83
C GLY A 36 -1.81 -13.21 -4.68
N SER A 37 -2.67 -14.06 -5.25
CA SER A 37 -2.56 -15.53 -5.17
C SER A 37 -1.27 -16.05 -5.81
N LYS A 38 -0.85 -15.43 -6.92
CA LYS A 38 0.39 -15.78 -7.63
C LYS A 38 1.65 -15.28 -6.92
N LEU A 39 1.50 -14.32 -6.02
CA LEU A 39 2.60 -13.63 -5.35
C LEU A 39 2.73 -14.02 -3.87
N GLY A 40 1.81 -14.84 -3.36
CA GLY A 40 1.73 -15.15 -1.94
C GLY A 40 1.40 -13.92 -1.09
N VAL A 41 0.72 -12.92 -1.67
CA VAL A 41 0.29 -11.72 -0.97
C VAL A 41 -1.17 -11.88 -0.60
N GLU A 42 -1.49 -11.71 0.68
CA GLU A 42 -2.87 -11.74 1.22
C GLU A 42 -3.30 -10.33 1.67
N PRO A 43 -3.92 -9.53 0.78
CA PRO A 43 -4.29 -8.16 1.09
C PRO A 43 -5.34 -8.11 2.21
N TYR A 44 -5.08 -7.31 3.24
CA TYR A 44 -6.03 -7.03 4.32
C TYR A 44 -6.57 -5.61 4.27
N SER A 45 -5.70 -4.63 4.02
CA SER A 45 -6.07 -3.21 3.93
C SER A 45 -5.32 -2.55 2.77
N VAL A 46 -5.93 -1.51 2.21
CA VAL A 46 -5.37 -0.71 1.12
C VAL A 46 -5.47 0.77 1.47
N GLU A 47 -4.43 1.53 1.12
CA GLU A 47 -4.42 2.99 1.17
C GLU A 47 -4.02 3.54 -0.20
N VAL A 48 -4.75 4.54 -0.69
CA VAL A 48 -4.44 5.22 -1.95
C VAL A 48 -3.56 6.43 -1.66
N LEU A 49 -2.38 6.47 -2.26
CA LEU A 49 -1.44 7.58 -2.13
C LEU A 49 -1.83 8.75 -3.05
N PRO A 50 -1.40 10.00 -2.73
CA PRO A 50 -1.72 11.17 -3.55
C PRO A 50 -1.24 11.09 -5.01
N ASP A 51 -0.19 10.31 -5.29
CA ASP A 51 0.33 10.03 -6.63
C ASP A 51 -0.46 8.94 -7.38
N GLY A 52 -1.48 8.37 -6.74
CA GLY A 52 -2.32 7.30 -7.26
C GLY A 52 -1.76 5.90 -7.04
N GLU A 53 -0.59 5.74 -6.40
CA GLU A 53 -0.10 4.42 -6.00
C GLU A 53 -0.91 3.83 -4.85
N LEU A 54 -0.82 2.52 -4.67
CA LEU A 54 -1.51 1.80 -3.61
C LEU A 54 -0.51 1.26 -2.60
N LEU A 55 -0.76 1.48 -1.32
CA LEU A 55 -0.18 0.68 -0.25
C LEU A 55 -1.10 -0.48 0.06
N ILE A 56 -0.55 -1.69 0.12
CA ILE A 56 -1.27 -2.90 0.46
C ILE A 56 -0.65 -3.50 1.71
N LEU A 57 -1.46 -3.60 2.77
CA LEU A 57 -1.08 -4.27 3.99
C LEU A 57 -1.43 -5.75 3.88
N ASP A 58 -0.40 -6.59 3.85
CA ASP A 58 -0.51 -8.03 3.95
C ASP A 58 -0.40 -8.42 5.43
N SER A 59 -1.57 -8.57 6.07
CA SER A 59 -1.68 -8.82 7.51
C SER A 59 -1.19 -10.23 7.87
N ALA A 60 -1.40 -11.22 6.99
CA ALA A 60 -1.03 -12.61 7.26
C ALA A 60 0.48 -12.79 7.22
N ASN A 61 1.14 -12.18 6.23
CA ASN A 61 2.60 -12.24 6.07
C ASN A 61 3.35 -11.10 6.78
N SER A 62 2.63 -10.25 7.52
CA SER A 62 3.21 -9.11 8.27
C SER A 62 4.05 -8.16 7.41
N ASN A 63 3.62 -7.95 6.17
CA ASN A 63 4.32 -7.17 5.16
C ASN A 63 3.49 -5.99 4.66
N LEU A 64 4.17 -4.91 4.28
CA LEU A 64 3.56 -3.78 3.60
C LEU A 64 4.15 -3.67 2.20
N TYR A 65 3.29 -3.63 1.18
CA TYR A 65 3.68 -3.48 -0.21
C TYR A 65 3.20 -2.16 -0.79
N ARG A 66 3.90 -1.69 -1.82
CA ARG A 66 3.53 -0.57 -2.67
C ARG A 66 3.34 -1.03 -4.11
N ILE A 67 2.29 -0.57 -4.75
CA ILE A 67 1.87 -1.01 -6.08
C ILE A 67 1.52 0.21 -6.93
N SER A 68 2.18 0.34 -8.08
CA SER A 68 1.87 1.40 -9.03
C SER A 68 0.60 1.04 -9.82
N SER A 69 -0.43 1.87 -9.70
CA SER A 69 -1.75 1.62 -10.30
C SER A 69 -1.80 1.87 -11.80
N SER A 70 -0.91 2.69 -12.35
CA SER A 70 -1.16 3.38 -13.63
C SER A 70 -1.16 2.51 -14.90
N LEU A 71 -0.75 1.22 -14.87
CA LEU A 71 -0.63 0.40 -16.11
C LEU A 71 -0.76 -1.13 -15.91
N SER A 72 -1.55 -1.64 -14.96
CA SER A 72 -1.48 -3.08 -14.64
C SER A 72 -1.81 -4.04 -15.81
N LEU A 73 -0.89 -4.98 -16.04
CA LEU A 73 -1.24 -6.40 -16.11
C LEU A 73 -0.58 -7.25 -15.02
N TYR A 74 0.54 -6.82 -14.42
CA TYR A 74 1.30 -7.56 -13.39
C TYR A 74 2.28 -6.63 -12.64
N SER A 75 1.83 -5.49 -12.10
CA SER A 75 2.73 -4.67 -11.28
C SER A 75 3.27 -5.51 -10.13
N ARG A 76 4.60 -5.69 -10.06
CA ARG A 76 5.25 -6.45 -8.98
C ARG A 76 5.18 -5.59 -7.71
N PRO A 77 4.46 -6.02 -6.66
CA PRO A 77 4.40 -5.28 -5.41
C PRO A 77 5.81 -5.09 -4.85
N LYS A 78 6.16 -3.85 -4.54
CA LYS A 78 7.45 -3.52 -3.93
C LYS A 78 7.29 -3.59 -2.43
N LEU A 79 8.07 -4.46 -1.77
CA LEU A 79 8.12 -4.49 -0.30
C LEU A 79 8.57 -3.12 0.22
N VAL A 80 7.73 -2.52 1.05
CA VAL A 80 8.00 -1.27 1.77
C VAL A 80 8.63 -1.59 3.12
N ALA A 81 8.02 -2.48 3.90
CA ALA A 81 8.54 -2.90 5.20
C ALA A 81 8.05 -4.32 5.56
N GLY A 82 8.83 -5.01 6.39
CA GLY A 82 8.55 -6.37 6.88
C GLY A 82 9.63 -7.37 6.46
N SER A 83 9.33 -8.66 6.58
CA SER A 83 10.23 -9.75 6.18
C SER A 83 9.80 -10.29 4.81
N PRO A 84 10.66 -10.30 3.78
CA PRO A 84 10.35 -10.96 2.52
C PRO A 84 9.89 -12.43 2.68
N GLU A 85 10.34 -13.09 3.74
CA GLU A 85 10.02 -14.47 4.12
C GLU A 85 8.74 -14.60 4.97
N GLY A 86 8.08 -13.48 5.31
CA GLY A 86 6.82 -13.45 6.06
C GLY A 86 6.94 -13.64 7.57
N TYR A 87 8.14 -13.52 8.15
CA TYR A 87 8.32 -13.69 9.59
C TYR A 87 7.65 -12.57 10.40
N ALA A 88 6.81 -12.96 11.35
CA ALA A 88 6.22 -12.07 12.33
C ALA A 88 7.16 -11.79 13.51
N GLY A 89 7.00 -10.65 14.18
CA GLY A 89 7.77 -10.28 15.37
C GLY A 89 7.62 -8.80 15.73
N HIS A 90 8.29 -8.35 16.79
CA HIS A 90 8.35 -6.93 17.18
C HIS A 90 9.80 -6.44 17.11
N VAL A 91 10.24 -6.04 15.92
CA VAL A 91 11.63 -5.62 15.67
C VAL A 91 11.62 -4.32 14.86
N ASP A 92 12.24 -3.29 15.42
CA ASP A 92 12.56 -2.03 14.72
C ASP A 92 13.85 -2.18 13.91
N GLY A 93 14.09 -1.28 12.96
CA GLY A 93 15.31 -1.27 12.16
C GLY A 93 15.06 -0.98 10.68
N LYS A 94 15.96 -1.46 9.81
CA LYS A 94 15.82 -1.24 8.36
C LYS A 94 14.54 -1.89 7.84
N HIS A 95 13.99 -1.33 6.78
CA HIS A 95 12.76 -1.78 6.11
C HIS A 95 12.59 -3.31 5.98
N ARG A 96 13.63 -4.04 5.54
CA ARG A 96 13.61 -5.51 5.36
C ARG A 96 13.98 -6.33 6.60
N GLU A 97 14.55 -5.67 7.60
CA GLU A 97 15.00 -6.28 8.85
C GLU A 97 13.94 -6.12 9.94
N ALA A 98 13.08 -5.10 9.82
CA ALA A 98 11.96 -4.88 10.71
C ALA A 98 10.95 -6.02 10.63
N ARG A 99 10.27 -6.25 11.75
CA ARG A 99 9.22 -7.27 11.90
C ARG A 99 8.00 -6.64 12.53
N MET A 100 6.83 -7.00 12.02
CA MET A 100 5.51 -6.67 12.56
C MET A 100 4.77 -7.98 12.83
N ASN A 101 3.60 -7.92 13.46
CA ASN A 101 2.81 -9.10 13.79
C ASN A 101 1.31 -8.82 13.61
N HIS A 102 0.75 -9.40 12.55
CA HIS A 102 -0.65 -9.22 12.15
C HIS A 102 -1.10 -7.75 12.17
N PRO A 103 -0.42 -6.87 11.41
CA PRO A 103 -0.82 -5.47 11.33
C PRO A 103 -2.19 -5.34 10.66
N LYS A 104 -2.98 -4.31 11.04
CA LYS A 104 -4.38 -4.16 10.59
C LYS A 104 -4.73 -2.84 9.90
N GLY A 105 -4.07 -1.75 10.27
CA GLY A 105 -4.35 -0.43 9.73
C GLY A 105 -3.10 0.24 9.18
N VAL A 106 -3.28 1.06 8.15
CA VAL A 106 -2.22 1.88 7.54
C VAL A 106 -2.74 3.31 7.35
N ALA A 107 -1.87 4.29 7.57
CA ALA A 107 -2.13 5.70 7.28
C ALA A 107 -0.83 6.37 6.83
N VAL A 108 -0.92 7.46 6.07
CA VAL A 108 0.25 8.17 5.53
C VAL A 108 0.14 9.66 5.86
N ASP A 109 1.24 10.27 6.29
CA ASP A 109 1.31 11.73 6.48
C ASP A 109 1.77 12.48 5.23
N ASP A 110 1.65 13.80 5.22
CA ASP A 110 2.02 14.67 4.10
C ASP A 110 3.53 14.63 3.75
N ARG A 111 4.36 14.07 4.63
CA ARG A 111 5.80 13.87 4.40
C ARG A 111 6.09 12.48 3.83
N GLY A 112 5.08 11.65 3.62
CA GLY A 112 5.20 10.28 3.11
C GLY A 112 5.61 9.26 4.17
N ASN A 113 5.58 9.59 5.47
CA ASN A 113 5.78 8.57 6.50
C ASN A 113 4.51 7.72 6.60
N ILE A 114 4.70 6.42 6.80
CA ILE A 114 3.62 5.45 6.90
C ILE A 114 3.49 5.00 8.34
N TYR A 115 2.27 5.00 8.86
CA TYR A 115 1.93 4.57 10.21
C TYR A 115 1.14 3.27 10.11
N VAL A 116 1.57 2.26 10.85
CA VAL A 116 0.97 0.93 10.83
C VAL A 116 0.51 0.55 12.23
N ALA A 117 -0.75 0.13 12.35
CA ALA A 117 -1.26 -0.49 13.56
C ALA A 117 -0.79 -1.95 13.60
N ASP A 118 0.23 -2.23 14.41
CA ASP A 118 0.87 -3.54 14.58
C ASP A 118 0.19 -4.29 15.73
N THR A 119 -0.98 -4.84 15.42
CA THR A 119 -2.03 -5.18 16.39
C THR A 119 -1.61 -6.25 17.40
N MET A 120 -0.93 -7.33 16.97
CA MET A 120 -0.52 -8.38 17.92
C MET A 120 0.73 -8.00 18.73
N ASN A 121 1.43 -6.94 18.33
CA ASN A 121 2.47 -6.32 19.15
C ASN A 121 1.96 -5.16 20.00
N MET A 122 0.67 -4.82 19.89
CA MET A 122 0.04 -3.71 20.62
C MET A 122 0.79 -2.38 20.39
N ALA A 123 1.25 -2.14 19.16
CA ALA A 123 2.14 -1.03 18.82
C ALA A 123 1.64 -0.22 17.63
N ILE A 124 2.03 1.05 17.59
CA ILE A 124 1.99 1.88 16.40
C ILE A 124 3.41 1.99 15.87
N ARG A 125 3.59 1.58 14.61
CA ARG A 125 4.89 1.58 13.92
C ARG A 125 4.92 2.73 12.94
N LYS A 126 6.02 3.47 12.91
CA LYS A 126 6.30 4.49 11.89
C LYS A 126 7.37 3.97 10.94
N ILE A 127 7.07 4.01 9.65
CA ILE A 127 7.97 3.69 8.55
C ILE A 127 8.32 5.01 7.85
N SER A 128 9.61 5.27 7.73
CA SER A 128 10.20 6.47 7.10
C SER A 128 11.45 6.07 6.31
N ASP A 129 12.08 6.99 5.60
CA ASP A 129 13.33 6.71 4.89
C ASP A 129 14.45 6.16 5.79
N ALA A 130 14.42 6.49 7.08
CA ALA A 130 15.37 5.98 8.08
C ALA A 130 15.11 4.53 8.51
N GLY A 131 13.92 3.97 8.22
CA GLY A 131 13.49 2.64 8.62
C GLY A 131 12.18 2.62 9.41
N VAL A 132 11.97 1.52 10.14
CA VAL A 132 10.79 1.24 10.95
C VAL A 132 11.10 1.44 12.43
N THR A 133 10.27 2.21 13.11
CA THR A 133 10.37 2.49 14.56
C THR A 133 9.03 2.31 15.25
N THR A 134 9.05 1.95 16.53
CA THR A 134 7.85 1.96 17.39
C THR A 134 7.68 3.36 17.96
N ILE A 135 6.53 3.99 17.73
CA ILE A 135 6.26 5.35 18.20
C ILE A 135 5.24 5.40 19.35
N ALA A 136 4.50 4.31 19.56
CA ALA A 136 3.59 4.15 20.69
C ALA A 136 3.32 2.65 20.93
N GLY A 137 3.08 2.28 22.19
CA GLY A 137 2.80 0.90 22.57
C GLY A 137 3.99 -0.04 22.40
N GLY A 138 3.72 -1.34 22.23
CA GLY A 138 4.73 -2.39 22.17
C GLY A 138 4.71 -3.34 23.36
N LYS A 139 5.31 -4.53 23.19
CA LYS A 139 5.48 -5.46 24.30
C LYS A 139 6.39 -4.85 25.35
N TRP A 140 5.83 -4.65 26.55
CA TRP A 140 6.59 -4.42 27.78
C TRP A 140 7.65 -5.53 27.91
N SER A 141 8.92 -5.18 27.71
CA SER A 141 10.00 -6.00 28.24
C SER A 141 9.81 -6.05 29.74
N ARG A 142 9.41 -7.21 30.27
CA ARG A 142 9.51 -7.47 31.71
C ARG A 142 10.98 -7.30 32.09
N GLY A 143 11.31 -6.12 32.60
CA GLY A 143 12.64 -5.76 33.11
C GLY A 143 13.23 -4.55 32.42
N GLY A 144 13.14 -3.39 33.07
CA GLY A 144 13.78 -2.14 32.66
C GLY A 144 12.89 -0.97 33.02
N GLY A 145 13.14 -0.38 34.19
CA GLY A 145 12.34 0.70 34.75
C GLY A 145 12.18 1.89 33.81
N HIS A 146 11.06 2.59 34.02
CA HIS A 146 10.88 3.99 33.64
C HIS A 146 12.17 4.76 34.00
N VAL A 147 12.79 5.38 33.01
CA VAL A 147 13.76 6.45 33.24
C VAL A 147 13.18 7.65 32.51
N ASP A 148 12.78 8.62 33.32
CA ASP A 148 12.30 9.94 32.89
C ASP A 148 13.40 10.71 32.14
#